data_AF-A0AA45HG08-F1
#
_entry.id   AF-A0AA45HG08-F1
#
_cell.length_a   1.000
_cell.length_b   1.000
_cell.length_c   1.000
_cell.angle_alpha   90.00
_cell.angle_beta   90.00
_cell.angle_gamma   90.00
#
_symmetry.space_group_name_H-M   'P 1'
#
loop_
_entity.id
_entity.type
_entity.pdbx_description
1 polymer ?
#
loop_
_entity_poly.entity_id
_entity_poly.type
_entity_poly.pdbx_seq_one_letter_code
_entity_poly.pdbx_strand_id
1 'polypeptide(L)'
;MNVLMPEIATGLELETTQQTHWQTLMQVTSQRAWLSATPDIANRRKAWIVKGDVVGVIQTQGNWAEIEYVGDSGKTTHGWVNSNDIQPLTPPAS
;
A
#
# COMPACT_ATOMS: atom_id res chain seq x y z
N MET A 1 45.89 9.07 24.10
CA MET A 1 45.01 8.44 23.10
C MET A 1 43.70 9.20 23.12
N ASN A 2 43.46 10.07 22.13
CA ASN A 2 42.18 10.75 21.98
C ASN A 2 41.26 9.84 21.17
N VAL A 3 40.16 9.40 21.77
CA VAL A 3 39.05 8.75 21.07
C VAL A 3 38.10 9.85 20.59
N LEU A 4 37.93 9.98 19.28
CA LEU A 4 36.89 10.81 18.69
C LEU A 4 35.54 10.11 18.89
N MET A 5 34.54 10.82 19.42
CA MET A 5 33.16 10.35 19.41
C MET A 5 32.66 10.28 17.96
N PRO A 6 31.91 9.23 17.55
CA PRO A 6 31.31 9.22 16.22
C PRO A 6 30.26 10.33 16.12
N GLU A 7 30.41 11.22 15.13
CA GLU A 7 29.38 12.20 14.79
C GLU A 7 28.22 11.47 14.10
N ILE A 8 27.11 11.31 14.81
CA ILE A 8 25.81 11.02 14.19
C ILE A 8 25.26 12.34 13.63
N ALA A 9 25.99 12.98 12.71
CA ALA A 9 25.61 14.28 12.16
C ALA A 9 24.76 14.15 10.89
N THR A 10 24.86 13.04 10.16
CA THR A 10 24.15 12.83 8.91
C THR A 10 22.92 11.97 9.16
N GLY A 11 21.73 12.59 9.07
CA GLY A 11 20.45 11.88 9.15
C GLY A 11 20.22 10.95 7.94
N LEU A 12 19.07 10.28 7.91
CA LEU A 12 18.64 9.51 6.75
C LEU A 12 18.15 10.45 5.65
N GLU A 13 18.90 10.57 4.57
CA GLU A 13 18.46 11.30 3.37
C GLU A 13 17.53 10.39 2.56
N LEU A 14 16.28 10.83 2.41
CA LEU A 14 15.26 10.15 1.62
C LEU A 14 14.87 11.05 0.45
N GLU A 15 14.81 10.47 -0.74
CA GLU A 15 14.26 11.14 -1.92
C GLU A 15 12.86 10.62 -2.21
N THR A 16 11.98 11.51 -2.68
CA THR A 16 10.64 11.14 -3.12
C THR A 16 10.73 10.31 -4.39
N THR A 17 10.39 9.03 -4.31
CA THR A 17 10.42 8.13 -5.47
C THR A 17 9.18 8.24 -6.36
N GLN A 18 8.04 8.66 -5.79
CA GLN A 18 6.77 8.80 -6.51
C GLN A 18 5.82 9.77 -5.80
N GLN A 19 5.07 10.56 -6.57
CA GLN A 19 3.95 11.36 -6.07
C GLN A 19 2.64 10.61 -6.31
N THR A 20 1.87 10.39 -5.25
CA THR A 20 0.60 9.64 -5.29
C THR A 20 -0.54 10.46 -4.68
N HIS A 21 -1.78 10.00 -4.87
CA HIS A 21 -2.99 10.62 -4.30
C HIS A 21 -3.58 9.78 -3.17
N TRP A 22 -2.73 9.05 -2.44
CA TRP A 22 -3.21 8.15 -1.39
C TRP A 22 -3.76 8.92 -0.21
N GLN A 23 -4.98 8.56 0.22
CA GLN A 23 -5.62 9.10 1.41
C GLN A 23 -5.20 8.32 2.67
N THR A 24 -4.92 7.03 2.52
CA THR A 24 -4.47 6.16 3.61
C THR A 24 -3.72 4.94 3.07
N LEU A 25 -3.02 4.24 3.95
CA LEU A 25 -2.38 2.96 3.66
C LEU A 25 -3.15 1.83 4.34
N MET A 26 -3.36 0.74 3.61
CA MET A 26 -4.01 -0.46 4.13
C MET A 26 -3.20 -1.70 3.77
N GLN A 27 -3.38 -2.76 4.57
CA GLN A 27 -2.78 -4.06 4.33
C GLN A 27 -3.81 -5.05 3.82
N VAL A 28 -3.45 -5.83 2.81
CA VAL A 28 -4.27 -6.95 2.32
C VAL A 28 -4.27 -8.09 3.34
N THR A 29 -5.45 -8.52 3.77
CA THR A 29 -5.63 -9.58 4.79
C THR A 29 -6.09 -10.90 4.20
N SER A 30 -6.87 -10.83 3.12
CA SER A 30 -7.30 -11.97 2.33
C SER A 30 -6.13 -12.56 1.54
N GLN A 31 -6.18 -13.87 1.28
CA GLN A 31 -5.15 -14.54 0.45
C GLN A 31 -4.99 -13.88 -0.93
N ARG A 32 -6.11 -13.38 -1.49
CA ARG A 32 -6.16 -12.61 -2.73
C ARG A 32 -7.24 -11.53 -2.62
N ALA A 33 -6.84 -10.27 -2.71
CA ALA A 33 -7.75 -9.16 -2.96
C ALA A 33 -7.89 -9.00 -4.49
N TRP A 34 -9.02 -9.46 -5.04
CA TRP A 34 -9.24 -9.41 -6.48
C TRP A 34 -9.54 -7.99 -6.94
N LEU A 35 -8.86 -7.56 -8.00
CA LEU A 35 -9.07 -6.25 -8.59
C LEU A 35 -10.31 -6.27 -9.49
N SER A 36 -11.09 -5.20 -9.42
CA SER A 36 -12.18 -4.90 -10.33
C SER A 36 -11.95 -3.57 -11.05
N ALA A 37 -12.53 -3.42 -12.23
CA ALA A 37 -12.44 -2.16 -12.98
C ALA A 37 -13.34 -1.06 -12.42
N THR A 38 -14.42 -1.45 -11.75
CA THR A 38 -15.42 -0.61 -11.11
C THR A 38 -15.69 -1.15 -9.70
N PRO A 39 -16.37 -0.40 -8.82
CA PRO A 39 -16.74 -0.86 -7.47
C PRO A 39 -17.88 -1.88 -7.50
N ASP A 40 -17.70 -2.95 -8.26
CA ASP A 40 -18.63 -4.07 -8.36
C ASP A 40 -17.90 -5.38 -8.67
N ILE A 41 -18.60 -6.49 -8.44
CA ILE A 41 -18.05 -7.84 -8.62
C ILE A 41 -18.17 -8.37 -10.07
N ALA A 42 -18.98 -7.73 -10.90
CA ALA A 42 -19.24 -8.13 -12.28
C ALA A 42 -18.06 -7.78 -13.20
N ASN A 43 -17.35 -6.69 -12.89
CA ASN A 43 -16.19 -6.19 -13.65
C ASN A 43 -14.84 -6.65 -13.06
N ARG A 44 -14.85 -7.78 -12.35
CA ARG A 44 -13.65 -8.36 -11.75
C ARG A 44 -12.64 -8.78 -12.82
N ARG A 45 -11.40 -8.36 -12.63
CA ARG A 45 -10.26 -8.69 -13.49
C ARG A 45 -9.62 -10.00 -13.07
N LYS A 46 -8.86 -10.62 -13.97
CA LYS A 46 -7.97 -11.76 -13.65
C LYS A 46 -6.66 -11.26 -13.02
N ALA A 47 -6.74 -10.37 -12.05
CA ALA A 47 -5.63 -9.76 -11.34
C ALA A 47 -5.98 -9.58 -9.86
N TRP A 48 -5.00 -9.71 -8.99
CA TRP A 48 -5.18 -9.61 -7.54
C TRP A 48 -3.90 -9.15 -6.85
N ILE A 49 -4.06 -8.60 -5.64
CA ILE A 49 -2.98 -8.31 -4.70
C ILE A 49 -2.99 -9.39 -3.61
N VAL A 50 -1.83 -9.79 -3.08
CA VAL A 50 -1.73 -10.93 -2.15
C VAL A 50 -1.67 -10.48 -0.70
N LYS A 51 -1.99 -11.40 0.22
CA LYS A 51 -1.95 -11.15 1.66
C LYS A 51 -0.60 -10.59 2.10
N GLY A 52 -0.64 -9.55 2.92
CA GLY A 52 0.54 -8.91 3.51
C GLY A 52 0.99 -7.67 2.76
N ASP A 53 0.66 -7.56 1.47
CA ASP A 53 0.98 -6.38 0.66
C ASP A 53 0.28 -5.13 1.22
N VAL A 54 1.01 -4.01 1.16
CA VAL A 54 0.51 -2.69 1.53
C VAL A 54 0.08 -1.95 0.28
N VAL A 55 -1.11 -1.38 0.32
CA VAL A 55 -1.71 -0.62 -0.77
C VAL A 55 -2.08 0.77 -0.30
N GLY A 56 -1.96 1.75 -1.19
CA GLY A 56 -2.52 3.08 -1.00
C GLY A 56 -3.98 3.10 -1.42
N VAL A 57 -4.86 3.62 -0.57
CA VAL A 57 -6.27 3.84 -0.91
C VAL A 57 -6.41 5.24 -1.51
N ILE A 58 -6.96 5.32 -2.71
CA ILE A 58 -7.20 6.58 -3.43
C ILE A 58 -8.59 7.11 -3.13
N GLN A 59 -9.60 6.25 -3.07
CA GLN A 59 -10.97 6.60 -2.69
C GLN A 59 -11.75 5.37 -2.23
N THR A 60 -12.93 5.60 -1.65
CA THR A 60 -13.86 4.54 -1.24
C THR A 60 -15.25 4.82 -1.79
N GLN A 61 -15.97 3.76 -2.16
CA GLN A 61 -17.35 3.84 -2.62
C GLN A 61 -18.12 2.61 -2.14
N GLY A 62 -19.02 2.81 -1.17
CA GLY A 62 -19.73 1.71 -0.53
C GLY A 62 -18.75 0.72 0.12
N ASN A 63 -18.86 -0.56 -0.25
CA ASN A 63 -18.00 -1.63 0.27
C ASN A 63 -16.76 -1.90 -0.60
N TRP A 64 -16.32 -0.90 -1.35
CA TRP A 64 -15.16 -0.98 -2.23
C TRP A 64 -14.17 0.15 -1.94
N ALA A 65 -12.89 -0.17 -2.10
CA ALA A 65 -11.80 0.78 -2.07
C ALA A 65 -11.08 0.74 -3.42
N GLU A 66 -10.87 1.91 -4.01
CA GLU A 66 -9.95 2.05 -5.13
C GLU A 66 -8.54 2.18 -4.58
N ILE A 67 -7.66 1.29 -5.04
CA ILE A 67 -6.31 1.16 -4.50
C ILE A 67 -5.27 1.30 -5.60
N GLU A 68 -4.06 1.67 -5.16
CA GLU A 68 -2.84 1.57 -5.93
C GLU A 68 -1.81 0.76 -5.13
N TYR A 69 -1.20 -0.21 -5.80
CA TYR A 69 -0.10 -1.01 -5.30
C TYR A 69 1.16 -0.68 -6.09
N VAL A 70 2.26 -0.39 -5.41
CA VAL A 70 3.57 -0.16 -6.01
C VAL A 70 4.43 -1.39 -5.73
N GLY A 71 4.71 -2.18 -6.77
CA GLY A 71 5.57 -3.36 -6.62
C GLY A 71 7.06 -2.99 -6.58
N ASP A 72 7.90 -3.96 -6.23
CA ASP A 72 9.36 -3.78 -6.04
C ASP A 72 10.10 -3.17 -7.24
N SER A 73 9.56 -3.35 -8.45
CA SER A 73 10.11 -2.76 -9.69
C SER A 73 9.67 -1.31 -9.95
N GLY A 74 8.90 -0.70 -9.03
CA GLY A 74 8.25 0.60 -9.20
C GLY A 74 7.00 0.57 -10.08
N LYS A 75 6.65 -0.58 -10.67
CA LYS A 75 5.42 -0.74 -11.46
C LYS A 75 4.20 -0.61 -10.54
N THR A 76 3.26 0.23 -10.95
CA THR A 76 2.02 0.45 -10.23
C THR A 76 0.89 -0.41 -10.79
N THR A 77 0.03 -0.90 -9.90
CA THR A 77 -1.20 -1.62 -10.25
C THR A 77 -2.37 -0.94 -9.56
N HIS A 78 -3.43 -0.67 -10.31
CA HIS A 78 -4.58 0.09 -9.84
C HIS A 78 -5.90 -0.64 -10.08
N GLY A 79 -6.84 -0.51 -9.14
CA GLY A 79 -8.20 -1.01 -9.30
C GLY A 79 -8.99 -1.05 -8.00
N TRP A 80 -10.22 -1.51 -8.08
CA TRP A 80 -11.12 -1.62 -6.95
C TRP A 80 -10.99 -2.97 -6.26
N VAL A 81 -10.93 -2.98 -4.93
CA VAL A 81 -10.97 -4.19 -4.09
C VAL A 81 -12.14 -4.11 -3.12
N ASN A 82 -12.60 -5.27 -2.64
CA ASN A 82 -13.60 -5.30 -1.59
C ASN A 82 -12.97 -4.81 -0.28
N SER A 83 -13.64 -3.90 0.44
CA SER A 83 -13.10 -3.34 1.68
C SER A 83 -12.87 -4.40 2.78
N ASN A 84 -13.51 -5.57 2.71
CA ASN A 84 -13.27 -6.67 3.64
C ASN A 84 -11.94 -7.41 3.38
N ASP A 85 -11.30 -7.21 2.22
CA ASP A 85 -10.02 -7.84 1.89
C ASP A 85 -8.82 -7.05 2.40
N ILE A 86 -9.04 -5.84 2.94
CA ILE A 86 -8.02 -4.91 3.40
C ILE A 86 -8.33 -4.40 4.80
N GLN A 87 -7.31 -4.02 5.55
CA GLN A 87 -7.46 -3.42 6.88
C GLN A 87 -6.47 -2.27 7.10
N PRO A 88 -6.76 -1.32 8.01
CA PRO A 88 -5.79 -0.31 8.41
C PRO A 88 -4.48 -0.94 8.90
N LEU A 89 -3.35 -0.34 8.56
CA LEU A 89 -2.06 -0.76 9.10
C LEU A 89 -2.08 -0.61 10.62
N THR A 90 -1.80 -1.72 11.32
CA THR A 90 -1.58 -1.70 12.76
C THR A 90 -0.08 -1.77 13.00
N PRO A 91 0.53 -0.81 13.71
CA PRO A 91 1.93 -0.92 14.09
C PRO A 91 2.15 -2.22 14.88
N PRO A 92 3.27 -2.93 14.68
CA PRO A 92 3.62 -4.03 15.56
C PRO A 92 3.62 -3.56 17.01
N ALA A 93 3.06 -4.37 17.90
CA ALA A 93 3.07 -4.08 19.33
C ALA A 93 4.52 -3.89 19.79
N SER A 94 4.76 -2.82 20.55
CA SER A 94 6.08 -2.47 21.09
C SER A 94 6.58 -3.48 22.12
#